data_AF-J9AIR7-F1
#
_entry.id   AF-J9AIR7-F1
#
_cell.length_a   1.000
_cell.length_b   1.000
_cell.length_c   1.000
_cell.angle_alpha   90.00
_cell.angle_beta   90.00
_cell.angle_gamma   90.00
#
_symmetry.space_group_name_H-M   'P 1'
#
loop_
_entity.id
_entity.type
_entity.pdbx_description
1 polymer ?
#
loop_
_entity_poly.entity_id
_entity_poly.type
_entity_poly.pdbx_seq_one_letter_code
_entity_poly.pdbx_strand_id
1 'polypeptide(L)'
;MEYPKQSNMNIMFNESMHMPNITFCMSKQQAWSHLPLNNSKLVDEWDRRIQTELEKLNSREKFLEEAWDYRLVLEAYEVIATLNSMERETTAQGSARSINFFITHPKLQTKRTMIKAWLNEIKHRGVTFEELTQKVGLETIKYSTTTISTDNI
;
A
#
# COMPACT_ATOMS: atom_id res chain seq x y z
N MET A 1 -19.88 11.94 11.03
CA MET A 1 -19.55 10.82 10.12
C MET A 1 -19.72 11.36 8.72
N GLU A 2 -18.63 11.68 8.02
CA GLU A 2 -18.70 11.95 6.57
C GLU A 2 -18.86 10.61 5.86
N TYR A 3 -19.83 10.53 4.96
CA TYR A 3 -20.03 9.36 4.10
C TYR A 3 -18.75 9.06 3.30
N PRO A 4 -18.41 7.79 3.04
CA PRO A 4 -17.25 7.45 2.22
C PRO A 4 -17.37 8.17 0.87
N LYS A 5 -16.29 8.85 0.46
CA LYS A 5 -16.26 9.58 -0.81
C LYS A 5 -16.47 8.59 -1.95
N GLN A 6 -17.65 8.61 -2.58
CA GLN A 6 -17.96 7.75 -3.70
C GLN A 6 -17.08 8.13 -4.89
N SER A 7 -16.29 7.19 -5.39
CA SER A 7 -15.43 7.38 -6.55
C SER A 7 -16.04 6.64 -7.73
N ASN A 8 -16.77 7.35 -8.60
CA ASN A 8 -17.33 6.75 -9.81
C ASN A 8 -16.30 6.83 -10.94
N MET A 9 -15.52 5.76 -11.13
CA MET A 9 -14.55 5.66 -12.21
C MET A 9 -15.17 4.92 -13.39
N ASN A 10 -15.44 5.65 -14.48
CA ASN A 10 -15.80 5.05 -15.77
C ASN A 10 -14.73 5.43 -16.79
N ILE A 11 -13.98 4.44 -17.28
CA ILE A 11 -12.98 4.64 -18.32
C ILE A 11 -13.50 3.97 -19.60
N MET A 12 -13.95 4.79 -20.54
CA MET A 12 -14.40 4.33 -21.85
C MET A 12 -13.27 4.50 -22.87
N PHE A 13 -12.92 3.41 -23.54
CA PHE A 13 -11.90 3.40 -24.58
C PHE A 13 -12.53 3.21 -25.96
N ASN A 14 -11.95 3.87 -26.97
CA ASN A 14 -12.18 3.60 -28.38
C ASN A 14 -11.03 2.71 -28.90
N GLU A 15 -11.30 1.79 -29.82
CA GLU A 15 -10.35 0.78 -30.34
C GLU A 15 -9.08 1.39 -30.97
N SER A 16 -9.13 2.65 -31.39
CA SER A 16 -8.01 3.36 -32.01
C SER A 16 -7.03 4.01 -31.04
N MET A 17 -7.29 3.97 -29.72
CA MET A 17 -6.49 4.69 -28.72
C MET A 17 -5.68 3.74 -27.84
N HIS A 18 -4.35 3.84 -27.89
CA HIS A 18 -3.48 3.16 -26.94
C HIS A 18 -3.55 3.86 -25.58
N MET A 19 -3.74 3.07 -24.52
CA MET A 19 -3.79 3.60 -23.16
C MET A 19 -2.42 4.15 -22.77
N PRO A 20 -2.31 5.43 -22.37
CA PRO A 20 -1.06 5.96 -21.84
C PRO A 20 -0.77 5.35 -20.46
N ASN A 21 0.48 5.40 -20.02
CA ASN A 21 0.83 5.06 -18.65
C ASN A 21 0.09 6.01 -17.68
N ILE A 22 -0.82 5.48 -16.87
CA ILE A 22 -1.60 6.25 -15.90
C ILE A 22 -1.05 6.01 -14.50
N THR A 23 -0.73 7.09 -13.79
CA THR A 23 -0.36 7.04 -12.38
C THR A 23 -1.47 7.62 -11.53
N PHE A 24 -2.02 6.82 -10.62
CA PHE A 24 -3.02 7.29 -9.66
C PHE A 24 -2.35 7.78 -8.38
N CYS A 25 -2.57 9.06 -8.06
CA CYS A 25 -2.14 9.66 -6.80
C CYS A 25 -3.35 9.76 -5.87
N MET A 26 -3.35 8.99 -4.79
CA MET A 26 -4.41 9.02 -3.77
C MET A 26 -3.84 9.42 -2.43
N SER A 27 -4.58 10.20 -1.65
CA SER A 27 -4.22 10.41 -0.25
C SER A 27 -4.47 9.13 0.55
N LYS A 28 -3.69 8.96 1.62
CA LYS A 28 -3.87 7.86 2.59
C LYS A 28 -5.31 7.74 3.09
N GLN A 29 -5.95 8.87 3.37
CA GLN A 29 -7.35 8.89 3.83
C GLN A 29 -8.33 8.34 2.78
N GLN A 30 -8.10 8.65 1.50
CA GLN A 30 -8.93 8.12 0.39
C GLN A 30 -8.67 6.64 0.14
N ALA A 31 -7.40 6.20 0.21
CA ALA A 31 -7.07 4.78 0.08
C ALA A 31 -7.73 3.93 1.17
N TRP A 32 -7.92 4.50 2.36
CA TRP A 32 -8.41 3.80 3.54
C TRP A 32 -9.92 3.90 3.74
N SER A 33 -10.62 4.82 3.08
CA SER A 33 -12.04 5.08 3.34
C SER A 33 -12.97 3.91 3.03
N HIS A 34 -12.50 2.94 2.26
CA HIS A 34 -13.26 1.77 1.81
C HIS A 34 -12.87 0.48 2.56
N LEU A 35 -11.93 0.55 3.50
CA LEU A 35 -11.40 -0.63 4.19
C LEU A 35 -11.98 -0.73 5.61
N PRO A 36 -12.34 -1.94 6.08
CA PRO A 36 -12.86 -2.15 7.43
C PRO A 36 -11.72 -2.03 8.46
N LEU A 37 -11.40 -0.79 8.84
CA LEU A 37 -10.42 -0.47 9.87
C LEU A 37 -10.99 -0.82 11.25
N ASN A 38 -10.72 -2.03 11.71
CA ASN A 38 -11.05 -2.45 13.07
C ASN A 38 -9.91 -2.02 14.01
N ASN A 39 -9.99 -0.78 14.52
CA ASN A 39 -9.00 -0.18 15.44
C ASN A 39 -8.95 -0.84 16.83
N SER A 40 -9.67 -1.96 17.03
CA SER A 40 -9.88 -2.62 18.32
C SER A 40 -8.95 -3.80 18.58
N LYS A 41 -8.09 -4.20 17.64
CA LYS A 41 -7.20 -5.35 17.80
C LYS A 41 -5.85 -4.97 18.38
N LEU A 42 -5.31 -5.84 19.24
CA LEU A 42 -3.94 -5.74 19.74
C LEU A 42 -2.94 -5.78 18.57
N VAL A 43 -1.89 -4.95 18.65
CA VAL A 43 -0.83 -4.82 17.64
C VAL A 43 -0.19 -6.19 17.32
N ASP A 44 0.03 -7.02 18.34
CA ASP A 44 0.63 -8.35 18.15
C ASP A 44 -0.23 -9.30 17.31
N GLU A 45 -1.57 -9.14 17.36
CA GLU A 45 -2.48 -9.95 16.56
C GLU A 45 -2.45 -9.53 15.08
N TRP A 46 -2.23 -8.23 14.84
CA TRP A 46 -2.11 -7.66 13.50
C TRP A 46 -0.86 -8.20 12.80
N ASP A 47 0.30 -8.08 13.45
CA ASP A 47 1.58 -8.54 12.92
C ASP A 47 1.55 -10.05 12.63
N ARG A 48 0.97 -10.85 13.53
CA ARG A 48 0.82 -12.29 13.34
C ARG A 48 -0.04 -12.61 12.12
N ARG A 49 -1.16 -11.90 11.93
CA ARG A 49 -2.06 -12.12 10.78
C ARG A 49 -1.36 -11.79 9.47
N ILE A 50 -0.61 -10.69 9.42
CA ILE A 50 0.15 -10.29 8.22
C ILE A 50 1.19 -11.34 7.87
N GLN A 51 1.92 -11.83 8.86
CA GLN A 51 2.89 -12.90 8.65
C GLN A 51 2.22 -14.17 8.08
N THR A 52 1.07 -14.57 8.62
CA THR A 52 0.32 -15.72 8.10
C THR A 52 -0.14 -15.52 6.65
N GLU A 53 -0.56 -14.31 6.27
CA GLU A 53 -0.95 -14.03 4.88
C GLU A 53 0.28 -14.01 3.94
N LEU A 54 1.41 -13.46 4.38
CA LEU A 54 2.66 -13.46 3.61
C LEU A 54 3.23 -14.88 3.39
N GLU A 55 3.03 -15.79 4.35
CA GLU A 55 3.43 -17.20 4.23
C GLU A 55 2.62 -17.95 3.17
N LYS A 56 1.35 -17.59 2.96
CA LYS A 56 0.53 -18.16 1.86
C LYS A 56 1.06 -17.75 0.49
N LEU A 57 1.58 -16.52 0.39
CA LEU A 57 2.19 -15.95 -0.80
C LEU A 57 3.65 -16.41 -0.94
N ASN A 58 3.85 -17.72 -1.09
CA ASN A 58 5.17 -18.35 -1.03
C ASN A 58 6.07 -18.20 -2.28
N SER A 59 5.55 -17.61 -3.35
CA SER A 59 6.24 -17.45 -4.64
C SER A 59 5.99 -16.07 -5.23
N ARG A 60 6.86 -15.66 -6.15
CA ARG A 60 6.77 -14.38 -6.86
C ARG A 60 5.45 -14.25 -7.60
N GLU A 61 5.07 -15.30 -8.32
CA GLU A 61 3.86 -15.36 -9.14
C GLU A 61 2.63 -15.19 -8.25
N LYS A 62 2.52 -15.97 -7.17
CA LYS A 62 1.42 -15.82 -6.22
C LYS A 62 1.36 -14.45 -5.58
N PHE A 63 2.51 -13.89 -5.20
CA PHE A 63 2.59 -12.56 -4.61
C PHE A 63 2.02 -11.48 -5.55
N LEU A 64 2.26 -11.59 -6.85
CA LEU A 64 1.82 -10.59 -7.83
C LEU A 64 0.39 -10.84 -8.35
N GLU A 65 0.01 -12.10 -8.56
CA GLU A 65 -1.26 -12.46 -9.20
C GLU A 65 -2.42 -12.65 -8.21
N GLU A 66 -2.19 -13.27 -7.04
CA GLU A 66 -3.26 -13.56 -6.09
C GLU A 66 -3.77 -12.29 -5.39
N ALA A 67 -5.07 -12.27 -5.05
CA ALA A 67 -5.66 -11.17 -4.29
C ALA A 67 -5.07 -11.13 -2.87
N TRP A 68 -4.75 -9.93 -2.40
CA TRP A 68 -4.19 -9.75 -1.07
C TRP A 68 -5.29 -9.49 -0.05
N ASP A 69 -5.10 -9.95 1.19
CA ASP A 69 -5.95 -9.48 2.30
C ASP A 69 -5.77 -7.96 2.49
N TYR A 70 -6.86 -7.25 2.78
CA TYR A 70 -6.86 -5.81 2.93
C TYR A 70 -5.86 -5.29 3.98
N ARG A 71 -5.53 -6.09 5.00
CA ARG A 71 -4.53 -5.73 6.02
C ARG A 71 -3.14 -5.67 5.44
N LEU A 72 -2.83 -6.60 4.54
CA LEU A 72 -1.56 -6.66 3.83
C LEU A 72 -1.41 -5.44 2.92
N VAL A 73 -2.49 -5.07 2.22
CA VAL A 73 -2.54 -3.86 1.38
C VAL A 73 -2.33 -2.59 2.21
N LEU A 74 -2.99 -2.48 3.37
CA LEU A 74 -2.86 -1.32 4.26
C LEU A 74 -1.43 -1.11 4.75
N GLU A 75 -0.78 -2.17 5.21
CA GLU A 75 0.57 -2.09 5.74
C GLU A 75 1.59 -1.78 4.63
N ALA A 76 1.49 -2.46 3.49
CA ALA A 76 2.34 -2.19 2.34
C ALA A 76 2.15 -0.76 1.81
N TYR A 77 0.92 -0.26 1.80
CA TYR A 77 0.61 1.12 1.44
C TYR A 77 1.27 2.11 2.41
N GLU A 78 1.25 1.84 3.72
CA GLU A 78 1.92 2.68 4.72
C GLU A 78 3.44 2.71 4.51
N VAL A 79 4.04 1.58 4.15
CA VAL A 79 5.47 1.48 3.81
C VAL A 79 5.79 2.34 2.59
N ILE A 80 5.06 2.16 1.49
CA ILE A 80 5.26 2.92 0.25
C ILE A 80 5.05 4.41 0.49
N ALA A 81 3.97 4.78 1.18
CA ALA A 81 3.68 6.18 1.51
C ALA A 81 4.80 6.80 2.37
N THR A 82 5.32 6.07 3.36
CA THR A 82 6.42 6.54 4.20
C THR A 82 7.70 6.77 3.37
N LEU A 83 8.04 5.83 2.48
CA LEU A 83 9.22 5.96 1.62
C LEU A 83 9.08 7.11 0.61
N ASN A 84 7.92 7.23 -0.04
CA ASN A 84 7.65 8.31 -0.99
C ASN A 84 7.62 9.69 -0.31
N SER A 85 7.08 9.78 0.90
CA SER A 85 7.15 11.00 1.71
C SER A 85 8.58 11.38 2.03
N MET A 86 9.41 10.42 2.44
CA MET A 86 10.83 10.67 2.70
C MET A 86 11.56 11.15 1.45
N GLU A 87 11.37 10.48 0.30
CA GLU A 87 11.99 10.87 -0.97
C GLU A 87 11.61 12.30 -1.37
N ARG A 88 10.32 12.66 -1.24
CA ARG A 88 9.82 14.00 -1.58
C ARG A 88 10.27 15.09 -0.61
N GLU A 89 10.34 14.80 0.69
CA GLU A 89 10.71 15.77 1.71
C GLU A 89 12.24 15.95 1.84
N THR A 90 13.04 15.04 1.27
CA THR A 90 14.49 15.17 1.20
C THR A 90 14.92 16.10 0.05
N THR A 91 15.03 17.40 0.30
CA THR A 91 15.76 18.30 -0.61
C THR A 91 17.25 17.93 -0.63
N ALA A 92 17.97 18.22 -1.72
CA ALA A 92 19.39 17.83 -1.86
C ALA A 92 20.27 18.29 -0.66
N GLN A 93 20.02 19.49 -0.13
CA GLN A 93 20.74 20.04 1.04
C GLN A 93 20.19 19.52 2.39
N GLY A 94 18.92 19.11 2.45
CA GLY A 94 18.27 18.58 3.67
C GLY A 94 18.31 17.06 3.80
N SER A 95 18.71 16.35 2.76
CA SER A 95 18.65 14.88 2.64
C SER A 95 19.38 14.17 3.78
N ALA A 96 20.63 14.55 4.05
CA ALA A 96 21.42 13.98 5.14
C ALA A 96 20.76 14.19 6.51
N ARG A 97 20.14 15.35 6.74
CA ARG A 97 19.44 15.65 7.99
C ARG A 97 18.16 14.83 8.13
N SER A 98 17.34 14.76 7.08
CA SER A 98 16.10 13.99 7.08
C SER A 98 16.35 12.49 7.21
N ILE A 99 17.39 11.97 6.55
CA ILE A 99 17.84 10.59 6.70
C ILE A 99 18.34 10.33 8.12
N ASN A 100 19.19 11.20 8.66
CA ASN A 100 19.70 11.03 10.03
C ASN A 100 18.56 11.11 11.07
N PHE A 101 17.62 12.02 10.89
CA PHE A 101 16.41 12.09 11.71
C PHE A 101 15.60 10.79 11.60
N PHE A 102 15.39 10.29 10.39
CA PHE A 102 14.69 9.03 10.18
C PHE A 102 15.40 7.85 10.85
N ILE A 103 16.72 7.78 10.81
CA ILE A 103 17.51 6.69 11.40
C ILE A 103 17.50 6.75 12.93
N THR A 104 17.67 7.95 13.50
CA THR A 104 17.91 8.13 14.94
C THR A 104 16.64 8.30 15.76
N HIS A 105 15.56 8.83 15.18
CA HIS A 105 14.40 9.23 15.97
C HIS A 105 13.63 8.00 16.52
N PRO A 106 13.38 7.90 17.84
CA PRO A 106 12.73 6.74 18.45
C PRO A 106 11.30 6.49 17.94
N LYS A 107 10.53 7.55 17.69
CA LYS A 107 9.15 7.45 17.20
C LYS A 107 9.04 6.79 15.82
N LEU A 108 10.13 6.74 15.06
CA LEU A 108 10.19 6.15 13.72
C LEU A 108 10.71 4.71 13.75
N GLN A 109 11.06 4.16 14.92
CA GLN A 109 11.60 2.81 15.05
C GLN A 109 10.64 1.75 14.50
N THR A 110 9.36 1.83 14.85
CA THR A 110 8.33 0.91 14.34
C THR A 110 8.24 0.96 12.82
N LYS A 111 8.21 2.17 12.23
CA LYS A 111 8.21 2.37 10.77
C LYS A 111 9.46 1.77 10.12
N ARG A 112 10.64 1.95 10.73
CA ARG A 112 11.89 1.35 10.24
C ARG A 112 11.86 -0.17 10.24
N THR A 113 11.36 -0.78 11.31
CA THR A 113 11.23 -2.24 11.41
C THR A 113 10.28 -2.76 10.33
N MET A 114 9.12 -2.12 10.16
CA MET A 114 8.13 -2.46 9.15
C MET A 114 8.69 -2.34 7.72
N ILE A 115 9.36 -1.22 7.41
CA ILE A 115 10.03 -1.03 6.11
C ILE A 115 11.07 -2.14 5.88
N LYS A 116 11.90 -2.46 6.86
CA LYS A 116 12.90 -3.53 6.74
C LYS A 116 12.26 -4.90 6.50
N ALA A 117 11.18 -5.22 7.22
CA ALA A 117 10.45 -6.46 7.03
C ALA A 117 9.93 -6.57 5.59
N TRP A 118 9.22 -5.56 5.10
CA TRP A 118 8.71 -5.52 3.73
C TRP A 118 9.79 -5.59 2.65
N LEU A 119 10.90 -4.88 2.83
CA LEU A 119 12.04 -4.94 1.91
C LEU A 119 12.68 -6.34 1.89
N ASN A 120 12.70 -7.04 3.03
CA ASN A 120 13.15 -8.43 3.08
C ASN A 120 12.16 -9.37 2.39
N GLU A 121 10.85 -9.19 2.57
CA GLU A 121 9.81 -10.02 1.95
C GLU A 121 9.85 -9.94 0.41
N ILE A 122 9.97 -8.73 -0.15
CA ILE A 122 10.09 -8.55 -1.61
C ILE A 122 11.43 -9.10 -2.12
N LYS A 123 12.52 -8.90 -1.38
CA LYS A 123 13.84 -9.43 -1.75
C LYS A 123 13.83 -10.96 -1.75
N HIS A 124 13.19 -11.57 -0.76
CA HIS A 124 13.06 -13.03 -0.65
C HIS A 124 12.32 -13.63 -1.85
N ARG A 125 11.32 -12.93 -2.37
CA ARG A 125 10.51 -13.34 -3.53
C ARG A 125 11.02 -12.82 -4.87
N GLY A 126 12.17 -12.13 -4.87
CA GLY A 126 12.73 -11.51 -6.07
C GLY A 126 11.80 -10.46 -6.70
N VAL A 127 10.95 -9.80 -5.92
CA VAL A 127 10.03 -8.73 -6.35
C VAL A 127 10.71 -7.37 -6.26
N THR A 128 10.54 -6.54 -7.28
CA THR A 128 11.08 -5.17 -7.29
C THR A 128 10.18 -4.22 -6.51
N PHE A 129 10.72 -3.08 -6.07
CA PHE A 129 9.92 -2.06 -5.39
C PHE A 129 8.84 -1.46 -6.31
N GLU A 130 9.10 -1.39 -7.62
CA GLU A 130 8.12 -0.93 -8.60
C GLU A 130 6.95 -1.91 -8.72
N GLU A 131 7.23 -3.21 -8.80
CA GLU A 131 6.21 -4.26 -8.83
C GLU A 131 5.36 -4.27 -7.56
N LEU A 132 5.99 -4.10 -6.40
CA LEU A 132 5.28 -3.91 -5.13
C LEU A 132 4.35 -2.68 -5.20
N THR A 133 4.85 -1.56 -5.72
CA THR A 133 4.08 -0.32 -5.82
C THR A 133 2.87 -0.48 -6.73
N GLN A 134 3.07 -1.10 -7.90
CA GLN A 134 1.98 -1.41 -8.83
C GLN A 134 0.96 -2.36 -8.21
N LYS A 135 1.41 -3.43 -7.54
CA LYS A 135 0.56 -4.41 -6.86
C LYS A 135 -0.31 -3.75 -5.79
N VAL A 136 0.29 -2.98 -4.89
CA VAL A 136 -0.43 -2.29 -3.82
C VAL A 136 -1.43 -1.28 -4.39
N GLY A 137 -1.04 -0.53 -5.43
CA GLY A 137 -1.93 0.41 -6.11
C GLY A 137 -3.14 -0.29 -6.72
N LEU A 138 -2.92 -1.41 -7.43
CA LEU A 138 -3.98 -2.21 -8.04
C LEU A 138 -4.94 -2.77 -7.00
N GLU A 139 -4.43 -3.39 -5.93
CA GLU A 139 -5.27 -3.95 -4.86
C GLU A 139 -6.06 -2.86 -4.14
N THR A 140 -5.45 -1.69 -3.89
CA THR A 140 -6.15 -0.54 -3.29
C THR A 140 -7.34 -0.11 -4.15
N ILE A 141 -7.16 -0.02 -5.48
CA ILE A 141 -8.23 0.33 -6.40
C ILE A 141 -9.30 -0.77 -6.43
N LYS A 142 -8.92 -2.04 -6.54
CA LYS A 142 -9.86 -3.18 -6.52
C LYS A 142 -10.73 -3.17 -5.27
N TYR A 143 -10.15 -2.90 -4.10
CA TYR A 143 -10.93 -2.75 -2.87
C TYR A 143 -11.91 -1.59 -2.96
N SER A 144 -11.47 -0.42 -3.43
CA SER A 144 -12.34 0.75 -3.58
C SER A 144 -13.52 0.49 -4.51
N THR A 145 -13.32 -0.25 -5.61
CA THR A 145 -14.38 -0.52 -6.61
C THR A 145 -15.30 -1.67 -6.20
N THR A 146 -14.78 -2.69 -5.53
CA THR A 146 -15.58 -3.87 -5.11
C THR A 146 -16.59 -3.50 -4.02
N THR A 147 -16.21 -2.64 -3.06
CA THR A 147 -17.16 -2.15 -2.03
C THR A 147 -18.31 -1.32 -2.61
N ILE A 148 -18.15 -0.69 -3.79
CA ILE A 148 -19.24 0.09 -4.41
C ILE A 148 -20.33 -0.83 -4.96
N SER A 149 -20.00 -2.09 -5.31
CA SER A 149 -20.96 -3.02 -5.91
C SER A 149 -21.97 -3.61 -4.91
N THR A 150 -21.65 -3.60 -3.61
CA THR A 150 -22.52 -4.17 -2.57
C THR A 150 -23.56 -3.19 -2.02
N ASP A 151 -23.48 -1.91 -2.37
CA ASP A 151 -24.40 -0.87 -1.88
C ASP A 151 -25.58 -0.60 -2.85
N ASN A 152 -25.73 -1.41 -3.91
CA ASN A 152 -26.79 -1.29 -4.93
C ASN A 152 -27.63 -2.58 -5.10
N ILE A 153 -28.05 -3.22 -4.00
CA ILE A 153 -29.14 -4.22 -3.99
C ILE A 153 -30.08 -3.91 -2.82
#